data_AF-A0A7C0WL70-F1
#
_entry.id   AF-A0A7C0WL70-F1
#
_cell.length_a   1.000
_cell.length_b   1.000
_cell.length_c   1.000
_cell.angle_alpha   90.00
_cell.angle_beta   90.00
_cell.angle_gamma   90.00
#
_symmetry.space_group_name_H-M   'P 1'
#
loop_
_entity.id
_entity.type
_entity.pdbx_description
1 polymer ?
#
loop_
_entity_poly.entity_id
_entity_poly.type
_entity_poly.pdbx_seq_one_letter_code
_entity_poly.pdbx_strand_id
1 'polypeptide(L)'
;MGISFLFILAGYILSILGVDYLIQFILNRLLNLEEDDELKNRIRSGMKTVGRYIGWTERFLIFTMILVGTYSGIGFILAAKSLLRMGNFSSEISEKKFSEYVIFGTLLSFSLAFFLALVVRKLLHLPVQMKIN
;
A
#
# COMPACT_ATOMS: atom_id res chain seq x y z
N MET A 1 -4.63 -5.46 28.98
CA MET A 1 -3.52 -5.91 28.10
C MET A 1 -4.00 -6.76 26.92
N GLY A 2 -4.86 -7.77 27.13
CA GLY A 2 -5.30 -8.69 26.05
C GLY A 2 -6.10 -8.05 24.90
N ILE A 3 -7.06 -7.17 25.20
CA ILE A 3 -7.91 -6.52 24.17
C ILE A 3 -7.11 -5.61 23.24
N SER A 4 -6.17 -4.83 23.78
CA SER A 4 -5.30 -3.97 22.98
C SER A 4 -4.43 -4.77 22.01
N PHE A 5 -3.87 -5.89 22.47
CA PHE A 5 -3.08 -6.79 21.63
C PHE A 5 -3.92 -7.40 20.50
N LEU A 6 -5.17 -7.80 20.79
CA LEU A 6 -6.11 -8.30 19.78
C LEU A 6 -6.39 -7.26 18.68
N PHE A 7 -6.61 -5.99 19.04
CA PHE A 7 -6.81 -4.92 18.05
C PHE A 7 -5.57 -4.67 17.18
N ILE A 8 -4.38 -4.73 17.77
CA ILE A 8 -3.12 -4.59 17.03
C ILE A 8 -2.96 -5.75 16.03
N LEU A 9 -3.13 -6.99 16.50
CA LEU A 9 -3.00 -8.18 15.65
C LEU A 9 -4.03 -8.19 14.52
N ALA A 10 -5.31 -7.92 14.84
CA ALA A 10 -6.37 -7.81 13.85
C ALA A 10 -6.08 -6.68 12.85
N GLY A 11 -5.54 -5.55 13.31
CA GLY A 11 -5.12 -4.44 12.46
C GLY A 11 -4.02 -4.82 11.47
N TYR A 12 -2.98 -5.53 11.91
CA TYR A 12 -1.95 -6.05 11.00
C TYR A 12 -2.50 -7.05 10.00
N ILE A 13 -3.34 -7.99 10.45
CA ILE A 13 -3.97 -8.99 9.56
C ILE A 13 -4.85 -8.30 8.52
N LEU A 14 -5.69 -7.35 8.92
CA LEU A 14 -6.54 -6.59 8.01
C LEU A 14 -5.72 -5.71 7.05
N SER A 15 -4.65 -5.07 7.54
CA SER A 15 -3.76 -4.25 6.72
C SER A 15 -3.00 -5.09 5.70
N ILE A 16 -2.54 -6.29 6.06
CA ILE A 16 -1.76 -7.13 5.15
C ILE A 16 -2.66 -7.96 4.25
N LEU A 17 -3.63 -8.71 4.78
CA LEU A 17 -4.44 -9.63 3.98
C LEU A 17 -5.70 -8.95 3.42
N GLY A 18 -6.40 -8.17 4.24
CA GLY A 18 -7.65 -7.51 3.85
C GLY A 18 -7.44 -6.46 2.76
N VAL A 19 -6.51 -5.54 2.98
CA VAL A 19 -6.17 -4.50 1.99
C VAL A 19 -5.57 -5.13 0.72
N ASP A 20 -4.75 -6.18 0.84
CA ASP A 20 -4.21 -6.89 -0.32
C ASP A 20 -5.31 -7.46 -1.22
N TYR A 21 -6.25 -8.16 -0.61
CA TYR A 21 -7.39 -8.72 -1.32
C TYR A 21 -8.22 -7.62 -1.98
N LEU A 22 -8.46 -6.50 -1.28
CA LEU A 22 -9.21 -5.37 -1.83
C LEU A 22 -8.49 -4.71 -3.01
N ILE A 23 -7.17 -4.51 -2.94
CA ILE A 23 -6.39 -3.98 -4.06
C ILE A 23 -6.44 -4.94 -5.25
N GLN A 24 -6.24 -6.23 -5.02
CA GLN A 24 -6.33 -7.22 -6.10
C GLN A 24 -7.72 -7.23 -6.75
N PHE A 25 -8.78 -7.11 -5.95
CA PHE A 25 -10.14 -7.00 -6.44
C PHE A 25 -10.34 -5.76 -7.32
N ILE A 26 -9.91 -4.58 -6.85
CA ILE A 26 -10.05 -3.31 -7.58
C ILE A 26 -9.20 -3.33 -8.85
N LEU A 27 -7.93 -3.73 -8.76
CA LEU A 27 -7.05 -3.81 -9.93
C LEU A 27 -7.55 -4.81 -10.95
N ASN A 28 -7.97 -6.01 -10.55
CA ASN A 28 -8.55 -6.97 -11.49
C ASN A 28 -9.81 -6.43 -12.17
N ARG A 29 -10.64 -5.67 -11.45
CA ARG A 29 -11.81 -5.01 -12.04
C ARG A 29 -11.40 -3.97 -13.08
N LEU A 30 -10.43 -3.11 -12.79
CA LEU A 30 -9.96 -2.12 -13.77
C LEU A 30 -9.28 -2.79 -14.98
N LEU A 31 -8.44 -3.80 -14.75
CA LEU A 31 -7.76 -4.54 -15.82
C LEU A 31 -8.72 -5.27 -16.76
N ASN A 32 -9.89 -5.68 -16.29
CA ASN A 32 -10.91 -6.29 -17.15
C ASN A 32 -11.59 -5.28 -18.08
N LEU A 33 -11.45 -3.97 -17.83
CA LEU A 33 -11.91 -2.89 -18.72
C LEU A 33 -10.84 -2.48 -19.73
N GLU A 34 -9.58 -2.88 -19.52
CA GLU A 34 -8.48 -2.62 -20.44
C GLU A 34 -8.60 -3.54 -21.67
N GLU A 35 -8.21 -3.08 -22.85
CA GLU A 35 -8.21 -3.92 -24.06
C GLU A 35 -6.86 -4.60 -24.30
N ASP A 36 -5.77 -4.04 -23.77
CA ASP A 36 -4.39 -4.53 -23.95
C ASP A 36 -4.11 -5.78 -23.11
N ASP A 37 -4.09 -6.94 -23.76
CA ASP A 37 -3.85 -8.23 -23.11
C ASP A 37 -2.41 -8.41 -22.62
N GLU A 38 -1.42 -7.77 -23.26
CA GLU A 38 -0.04 -7.82 -22.81
C GLU A 38 0.12 -7.07 -21.48
N LEU A 39 -0.44 -5.86 -21.41
CA LEU A 39 -0.50 -5.06 -20.19
C LEU A 39 -1.22 -5.80 -19.05
N LYS A 40 -2.38 -6.41 -19.33
CA LYS A 40 -3.10 -7.23 -18.34
C LYS A 40 -2.22 -8.34 -17.78
N ASN A 41 -1.55 -9.08 -18.65
CA ASN A 41 -0.70 -10.21 -18.26
C ASN A 41 0.51 -9.74 -17.45
N ARG A 42 1.15 -8.64 -17.85
CA ARG A 42 2.26 -8.02 -17.11
C ARG A 42 1.84 -7.60 -15.71
N ILE A 43 0.72 -6.90 -15.56
CA ILE A 43 0.23 -6.44 -14.23
C ILE A 43 -0.18 -7.65 -13.37
N ARG A 44 -0.90 -8.62 -13.93
CA ARG A 44 -1.27 -9.86 -13.22
C ARG A 44 -0.05 -10.66 -12.76
N SER A 45 1.01 -10.72 -13.56
CA SER A 45 2.28 -11.34 -13.17
C SER A 45 2.94 -10.59 -12.00
N GLY A 46 2.99 -9.25 -12.06
CA GLY A 46 3.48 -8.42 -10.95
C GLY A 46 2.70 -8.61 -9.65
N MET A 47 1.38 -8.75 -9.71
CA MET A 47 0.52 -9.03 -8.55
C MET A 47 0.73 -10.43 -7.95
N LYS A 48 1.26 -11.39 -8.71
CA LYS A 48 1.51 -12.77 -8.25
C LYS A 48 2.92 -12.99 -7.71
N THR A 49 3.82 -12.02 -7.87
CA THR A 49 5.25 -12.18 -7.61
C THR A 49 5.74 -11.19 -6.54
N VAL A 50 7.00 -10.73 -6.63
CA VAL A 50 7.68 -9.86 -5.66
C VAL A 50 6.90 -8.58 -5.38
N GLY A 51 6.13 -8.06 -6.34
CA GLY A 51 5.30 -6.87 -6.16
C GLY A 51 4.29 -7.00 -5.00
N ARG A 52 3.73 -8.21 -4.79
CA ARG A 52 2.82 -8.49 -3.67
C ARG A 52 3.53 -8.40 -2.33
N TYR A 53 4.71 -9.01 -2.22
CA TYR A 53 5.52 -9.00 -1.01
C TYR A 53 6.04 -7.59 -0.68
N ILE A 54 6.43 -6.80 -1.69
CA ILE A 54 6.77 -5.38 -1.50
C ILE A 54 5.58 -4.63 -0.87
N GLY A 55 4.37 -4.85 -1.39
CA GLY A 55 3.16 -4.27 -0.83
C GLY A 55 2.91 -4.67 0.62
N TRP A 56 3.13 -5.93 0.99
CA TRP A 56 2.97 -6.39 2.38
C TRP A 56 3.98 -5.74 3.32
N THR A 57 5.24 -5.66 2.92
CA THR A 57 6.32 -5.03 3.70
C THR A 57 6.04 -3.55 3.92
N GLU A 58 5.61 -2.81 2.89
CA GLU A 58 5.25 -1.41 3.05
C GLU A 58 4.10 -1.21 4.02
N ARG A 59 3.04 -2.01 3.90
CA ARG A 59 1.88 -1.91 4.80
C ARG A 59 2.24 -2.24 6.24
N PHE A 60 3.13 -3.23 6.44
CA PHE A 60 3.69 -3.51 7.75
C PHE A 60 4.44 -2.30 8.32
N LEU A 61 5.32 -1.68 7.54
CA LEU A 61 6.10 -0.51 7.96
C LEU A 61 5.21 0.72 8.22
N ILE A 62 4.29 1.04 7.32
CA ILE A 62 3.33 2.14 7.47
C ILE A 62 2.51 1.96 8.75
N PHE A 63 1.95 0.76 8.95
CA PHE A 63 1.14 0.46 10.12
C PHE A 63 1.96 0.59 11.42
N THR A 64 3.18 0.05 11.43
CA THR A 64 4.12 0.17 12.56
C THR A 64 4.42 1.63 12.87
N MET A 65 4.81 2.41 11.87
CA MET A 65 5.16 3.82 12.02
C MET A 65 3.99 4.65 12.53
N ILE A 66 2.77 4.36 12.08
CA ILE A 66 1.57 5.03 12.58
C ILE A 66 1.27 4.65 14.02
N LEU A 67 1.49 3.40 14.45
CA LEU A 67 1.33 3.02 15.86
C LEU A 67 2.39 3.65 16.76
N VAL A 68 3.63 3.74 16.30
CA VAL A 68 4.74 4.40 17.02
C VAL A 68 4.57 5.93 17.02
N GLY A 69 3.91 6.50 16.00
CA GLY A 69 3.67 7.94 15.86
C GLY A 69 4.69 8.67 14.98
N THR A 70 5.51 7.93 14.23
CA THR A 70 6.56 8.47 13.36
C THR A 70 6.07 8.64 11.92
N TYR A 71 5.34 9.70 11.64
CA TYR A 71 4.77 9.94 10.30
C TYR A 71 5.82 10.32 9.23
N SER A 72 6.97 10.86 9.62
CA SER A 72 8.05 11.24 8.70
C SER A 72 8.64 10.04 7.95
N GLY A 73 8.81 8.91 8.63
CA GLY A 73 9.34 7.67 8.03
C GLY A 73 8.46 7.12 6.91
N ILE A 74 7.15 7.38 6.98
CA ILE A 74 6.19 6.98 5.94
C ILE A 74 6.47 7.76 4.64
N GLY A 75 6.69 9.07 4.76
CA GLY A 75 7.06 9.92 3.63
C GLY A 75 8.37 9.48 2.98
N PHE A 76 9.36 9.06 3.78
CA PHE A 76 10.62 8.52 3.28
C PHE A 76 10.41 7.23 2.45
N ILE A 77 9.61 6.28 2.94
CA ILE A 77 9.31 5.04 2.20
C ILE A 77 8.63 5.35 0.87
N LEU A 78 7.64 6.24 0.88
CA LEU A 78 6.93 6.65 -0.35
C LEU A 78 7.86 7.33 -1.35
N ALA A 79 8.73 8.23 -0.87
CA ALA A 79 9.72 8.89 -1.72
C ALA A 79 10.69 7.88 -2.34
N ALA A 80 11.27 6.99 -1.53
CA ALA A 80 12.18 5.95 -2.00
C ALA A 80 11.52 5.07 -3.08
N LYS A 81 10.27 4.64 -2.87
CA LYS A 81 9.51 3.86 -3.86
C LYS A 81 9.29 4.62 -5.17
N SER A 82 8.93 5.90 -5.07
CA SER A 82 8.71 6.74 -6.25
C SER A 82 10.00 6.94 -7.05
N LEU A 83 11.12 7.22 -6.37
CA LEU A 83 12.43 7.39 -7.00
C LEU A 83 12.87 6.14 -7.77
N LEU A 84 12.67 4.94 -7.20
CA LEU A 84 12.99 3.67 -7.86
C LEU A 84 12.15 3.43 -9.13
N ARG A 85 10.93 3.98 -9.21
CA ARG A 85 10.08 3.85 -10.41
C ARG A 85 10.42 4.87 -11.49
N MET A 86 10.98 6.03 -11.13
CA MET A 86 11.34 7.09 -12.09
C MET A 86 12.47 6.68 -13.06
N GLY A 87 13.20 5.59 -12.81
CA GLY A 87 14.24 5.11 -13.73
C GLY A 87 13.74 4.59 -15.09
N ASN A 88 12.43 4.36 -15.25
CA ASN A 88 11.86 3.58 -16.36
C ASN A 88 10.89 4.38 -17.25
N PHE A 89 11.20 5.63 -17.59
CA PHE A 89 10.38 6.41 -18.53
C PHE A 89 10.66 6.01 -19.99
N SER A 90 10.08 4.89 -20.45
CA SER A 90 9.96 4.60 -21.87
C SER A 90 8.85 5.46 -22.50
N SER A 91 9.01 5.81 -23.78
CA SER A 91 7.98 6.51 -24.58
C SER A 91 6.84 5.60 -25.03
N GLU A 92 6.93 4.30 -24.76
CA GLU A 92 5.90 3.32 -25.09
C GLU A 92 4.63 3.52 -24.23
N ILE A 93 3.48 3.52 -24.89
CA ILE A 93 2.17 3.73 -24.25
C ILE A 93 1.87 2.62 -23.23
N SER A 94 2.26 1.38 -23.52
CA SER A 94 2.11 0.22 -22.64
C SER A 94 2.91 0.38 -21.33
N GLU A 95 4.15 0.86 -21.40
CA GLU A 95 4.98 1.17 -20.23
C GLU A 95 4.38 2.28 -19.37
N LYS A 96 3.86 3.33 -20.02
CA LYS A 96 3.18 4.42 -19.30
C LYS A 96 1.96 3.91 -18.54
N LYS A 97 1.09 3.15 -19.19
CA LYS A 97 -0.10 2.55 -18.54
C LYS A 97 0.31 1.62 -17.40
N PHE A 98 1.31 0.76 -17.60
CA PHE A 98 1.83 -0.12 -16.54
C PHE A 98 2.25 0.69 -15.31
N SER A 99 3.02 1.76 -15.53
CA SER A 99 3.43 2.66 -14.45
C SER A 99 2.24 3.32 -13.74
N GLU A 100 1.20 3.74 -14.48
CA GLU A 100 -0.03 4.31 -13.91
C GLU A 100 -0.78 3.31 -13.01
N TYR A 101 -0.95 2.05 -13.45
CA TYR A 101 -1.57 1.01 -12.62
C TYR A 101 -0.76 0.70 -11.36
N VAL A 102 0.57 0.66 -11.47
CA VAL A 102 1.46 0.47 -10.32
C VAL A 102 1.33 1.65 -9.36
N ILE A 103 1.40 2.90 -9.85
CA ILE A 103 1.18 4.11 -9.03
C ILE A 103 -0.13 4.00 -8.28
N PHE A 104 -1.22 3.78 -9.01
CA PHE A 104 -2.56 3.74 -8.47
C PHE A 104 -2.69 2.67 -7.40
N GLY A 105 -2.23 1.45 -7.67
CA GLY A 105 -2.24 0.35 -6.70
C GLY A 105 -1.46 0.68 -5.43
N THR A 106 -0.30 1.33 -5.56
CA THR A 106 0.53 1.70 -4.40
C THR A 106 -0.06 2.81 -3.56
N LEU A 107 -0.63 3.85 -4.19
CA LEU A 107 -1.31 4.95 -3.48
C LEU A 107 -2.57 4.47 -2.78
N LEU A 108 -3.35 3.59 -3.44
CA LEU A 108 -4.54 2.99 -2.85
C LEU A 108 -4.18 2.11 -1.65
N SER A 109 -3.16 1.26 -1.80
CA SER A 109 -2.62 0.44 -0.72
C SER A 109 -2.17 1.27 0.48
N PHE A 110 -1.39 2.30 0.22
CA PHE A 110 -0.92 3.24 1.23
C PHE A 110 -2.09 3.87 1.97
N SER A 111 -3.05 4.44 1.24
CA SER A 111 -4.19 5.17 1.81
C SER A 111 -5.05 4.28 2.71
N LEU A 112 -5.33 3.04 2.28
CA LEU A 112 -6.12 2.08 3.04
C LEU A 112 -5.38 1.61 4.30
N ALA A 113 -4.09 1.24 4.19
CA ALA A 113 -3.30 0.81 5.34
C ALA A 113 -3.11 1.96 6.34
N PHE A 114 -2.87 3.17 5.85
CA PHE A 114 -2.75 4.37 6.66
C PHE A 114 -4.05 4.65 7.43
N PHE A 115 -5.19 4.65 6.74
CA PHE A 115 -6.49 4.86 7.36
C PHE A 115 -6.80 3.80 8.42
N LEU A 116 -6.58 2.52 8.10
CA LEU A 116 -6.81 1.42 9.05
C LEU A 116 -5.92 1.56 10.29
N ALA A 117 -4.65 1.92 10.13
CA ALA A 117 -3.74 2.15 11.24
C ALA A 117 -4.18 3.32 12.13
N LEU A 118 -4.72 4.40 11.53
CA LEU A 118 -5.30 5.51 12.30
C LEU A 118 -6.53 5.07 13.10
N VAL A 119 -7.41 4.25 12.51
CA VAL A 119 -8.57 3.69 13.21
C VAL A 119 -8.11 2.85 14.42
N VAL A 120 -7.14 1.96 14.23
CA VAL A 120 -6.59 1.14 15.32
C VAL A 120 -5.91 2.01 16.38
N ARG A 121 -5.10 2.99 15.97
CA ARG A 121 -4.46 3.95 16.91
C ARG A 121 -5.51 4.68 17.75
N LYS A 122 -6.60 5.14 17.14
CA LYS A 122 -7.70 5.83 17.82
C LYS A 122 -8.45 4.91 18.79
N LEU A 123 -8.73 3.66 18.39
CA LEU A 123 -9.37 2.64 19.24
C LEU A 123 -8.50 2.30 20.47
N LEU A 124 -7.18 2.35 20.32
CA LEU A 124 -6.22 2.14 21.42
C LEU A 124 -6.01 3.39 22.29
N HIS A 125 -6.70 4.49 22.00
CA HIS A 125 -6.52 5.80 22.67
C HIS A 125 -5.05 6.27 22.72
N LEU A 126 -4.26 5.89 21.72
CA LEU A 126 -2.87 6.35 21.63
C LEU A 126 -2.85 7.85 21.30
N PRO A 127 -2.15 8.68 22.07
CA PRO A 127 -2.15 10.13 21.88
C PRO A 127 -1.59 10.45 20.50
N VAL A 128 -2.29 11.23 19.68
CA VAL A 128 -1.76 11.70 18.40
C VAL A 128 -0.62 12.68 18.70
N GLN A 129 0.63 12.21 18.64
CA GLN A 129 1.79 13.09 18.75
C GLN A 129 1.94 13.86 17.44
N MET A 130 1.12 14.89 17.27
CA MET A 130 1.32 15.91 16.25
C MET A 130 1.87 17.15 16.96
N LYS A 131 3.05 17.04 17.57
CA LYS A 131 3.88 18.21 17.89
C LYS A 131 4.81 18.41 16.71
N ILE A 132 4.34 19.17 15.73
CA ILE A 132 5.22 19.90 14.84
C ILE A 132 5.71 21.08 15.69
N ASN A 133 6.86 20.91 16.34
CA ASN A 133 7.63 22.00 16.93
C ASN A 133 8.47 22.64 15.84
#